data_AF-A0A815EWW3-F1
#
_entry.id   AF-A0A815EWW3-F1
#
_cell.length_a   1.000
_cell.length_b   1.000
_cell.length_c   1.000
_cell.angle_alpha   90.00
_cell.angle_beta   90.00
_cell.angle_gamma   90.00
#
_symmetry.space_group_name_H-M   'P 1'
#
loop_
_entity.id
_entity.type
_entity.pdbx_description
1 polymer ?
#
loop_
_entity_poly.entity_id
_entity_poly.type
_entity_poly.pdbx_seq_one_letter_code
_entity_poly.pdbx_strand_id
1 'polypeptide(L)'
;MTYQTQEQQLQLINQRINQLHQKQQSFRNSTIVAMSSFLAANIESGLMRILGYHRDPQTRATFMEDELARVFVTIFDVKHLRHQLLLNMFAKEVEMADCYQMILRGNGLPTKMMSFCFKLYGSHYLLRAIQK
;
A
#
# COMPACT_ATOMS: atom_id res chain seq x y z
N MET A 1 25.47 1.41 65.84
CA MET A 1 24.96 0.47 64.81
C MET A 1 23.84 1.05 63.96
N THR A 2 22.85 1.75 64.52
CA THR A 2 21.71 2.35 63.77
C THR A 2 22.09 3.37 62.69
N TYR A 3 23.10 4.22 62.91
CA TYR A 3 23.52 5.24 61.93
C TYR A 3 24.14 4.64 60.65
N GLN A 4 24.92 3.55 60.77
CA GLN A 4 25.49 2.86 59.60
C GLN A 4 24.41 2.18 58.76
N THR A 5 23.34 1.69 59.40
CA THR A 5 22.19 1.09 58.70
C THR A 5 21.40 2.12 57.90
N GLN A 6 21.29 3.37 58.39
CA GLN A 6 20.62 4.46 57.68
C GLN A 6 21.39 4.91 56.42
N GLU A 7 22.72 5.03 56.49
CA GLU A 7 23.52 5.38 55.31
C GLU A 7 23.44 4.31 54.22
N GLN A 8 23.46 3.03 54.59
CA GLN A 8 23.28 1.93 53.64
C GLN A 8 21.92 1.98 52.93
N GLN A 9 20.84 2.34 53.64
CA GLN A 9 19.53 2.51 53.02
C GLN A 9 19.48 3.69 52.05
N LEU A 10 20.09 4.82 52.40
CA LEU A 10 20.20 6.00 51.52
C LEU A 10 20.95 5.68 50.21
N GLN A 11 22.01 4.88 50.29
CA GLN A 11 22.74 4.43 49.10
C GLN A 11 21.86 3.53 48.21
N LEU A 12 21.09 2.61 48.78
CA LEU A 12 20.17 1.74 48.04
C LEU A 12 19.06 2.54 47.32
N ILE A 13 18.52 3.57 47.98
CA ILE A 13 17.50 4.46 47.42
C ILE A 13 18.06 5.23 46.22
N ASN A 14 19.25 5.83 46.36
CA ASN A 14 19.90 6.56 45.27
C ASN A 14 20.21 5.66 44.07
N GLN A 15 20.62 4.41 44.30
CA GLN A 15 20.80 3.43 43.22
C GLN A 15 19.48 3.11 42.51
N ARG A 16 18.37 2.91 43.24
CA ARG A 16 17.05 2.69 42.64
C ARG A 16 16.57 3.89 41.84
N ILE A 17 16.77 5.11 42.34
CA ILE A 17 16.42 6.34 41.61
C ILE A 17 17.20 6.42 40.29
N ASN A 18 18.50 6.14 40.31
CA ASN A 18 19.32 6.14 39.10
C ASN A 18 18.87 5.05 38.09
N GLN A 19 18.53 3.85 38.57
CA GLN A 19 17.99 2.78 37.72
C GLN A 19 16.63 3.15 37.13
N LEU A 20 15.75 3.78 37.91
CA LEU A 20 14.45 4.26 37.43
C LEU A 20 14.62 5.35 36.38
N HIS A 21 15.54 6.30 36.58
CA HIS A 21 15.86 7.31 35.57
C HIS A 21 16.41 6.70 34.28
N GLN A 22 17.31 5.71 34.37
CA GLN A 22 17.82 5.00 33.19
C GLN A 22 16.72 4.24 32.46
N LYS A 23 15.83 3.54 33.18
CA LYS A 23 14.67 2.86 32.59
C LYS A 23 13.70 3.85 31.92
N GLN A 24 13.43 4.98 32.57
CA GLN A 24 12.59 6.03 31.99
C GLN A 24 13.22 6.59 30.71
N GLN A 25 14.53 6.81 30.70
CA GLN A 25 15.25 7.32 29.53
C GLN A 25 15.30 6.29 28.40
N SER A 26 15.53 5.02 28.71
CA SER A 26 15.45 3.92 27.75
C SER A 26 14.05 3.83 27.13
N PHE A 27 12.99 3.89 27.95
CA PHE A 27 11.62 3.87 27.46
C PHE A 27 11.30 5.07 26.57
N ARG A 28 11.74 6.28 26.96
CA ARG A 28 11.62 7.49 26.12
C ARG A 28 12.31 7.31 24.77
N ASN A 29 13.55 6.82 24.76
CA ASN A 29 14.31 6.58 23.54
C ASN A 29 13.64 5.53 22.65
N SER A 30 13.19 4.41 23.22
CA SER A 30 12.45 3.38 22.48
C SER A 30 11.13 3.92 21.91
N THR A 31 10.43 4.77 22.67
CA THR A 31 9.20 5.43 22.20
C THR A 31 9.49 6.37 21.03
N ILE A 32 10.55 7.19 21.13
CA ILE A 32 10.95 8.09 20.04
C ILE A 32 11.28 7.31 18.78
N VAL A 33 12.04 6.21 18.91
CA VAL A 33 12.39 5.36 17.75
C VAL A 33 11.13 4.74 17.16
N ALA A 34 10.28 4.12 17.98
CA ALA A 34 9.03 3.52 17.52
C ALA A 34 8.12 4.52 16.81
N MET A 35 7.94 5.71 17.39
CA MET A 35 7.13 6.78 16.81
C MET A 35 7.76 7.33 15.53
N SER A 36 9.07 7.52 15.49
CA SER A 36 9.79 7.97 14.28
C SER A 36 9.68 6.96 13.15
N SER A 37 9.82 5.67 13.44
CA SER A 37 9.64 4.59 12.46
C SER A 37 8.20 4.53 11.95
N PHE A 38 7.21 4.73 12.83
CA PHE A 38 5.81 4.79 12.42
C PHE A 38 5.53 5.98 11.49
N LEU A 39 6.05 7.16 11.81
CA LEU A 39 5.94 8.34 10.96
C LEU A 39 6.62 8.14 9.60
N ALA A 40 7.82 7.55 9.58
CA ALA A 40 8.53 7.23 8.35
C ALA A 40 7.74 6.27 7.46
N ALA A 41 7.16 5.21 8.03
CA ALA A 41 6.32 4.26 7.31
C ALA A 41 5.04 4.91 6.75
N ASN A 42 4.44 5.85 7.48
CA ASN A 42 3.28 6.59 6.99
C ASN A 42 3.63 7.52 5.82
N ILE A 43 4.79 8.18 5.87
CA ILE A 43 5.28 9.00 4.75
C ILE A 43 5.53 8.12 3.53
N GLU A 44 6.26 7.01 3.69
CA GLU A 44 6.59 6.10 2.61
C GLU A 44 5.33 5.51 1.95
N SER A 45 4.39 5.01 2.76
CA SER A 45 3.14 4.46 2.24
C SER A 45 2.25 5.50 1.57
N GLY A 46 2.21 6.74 2.07
CA GLY A 46 1.51 7.86 1.43
C GLY A 46 2.11 8.21 0.07
N LEU A 47 3.44 8.35 0.00
CA LEU A 47 4.16 8.60 -1.25
C LEU A 47 3.92 7.47 -2.27
N MET A 48 3.97 6.22 -1.83
CA MET A 48 3.77 5.05 -2.69
C MET A 48 2.32 4.92 -3.16
N ARG A 49 1.35 4.92 -2.23
CA ARG A 49 -0.06 4.58 -2.53
C ARG A 49 -0.84 5.73 -3.14
N ILE A 50 -0.61 6.97 -2.70
CA ILE A 50 -1.40 8.14 -3.11
C ILE A 50 -0.74 8.82 -4.30
N LEU A 51 0.59 8.98 -4.24
CA LEU A 51 1.34 9.73 -5.26
C LEU A 51 2.04 8.82 -6.28
N GLY A 52 2.02 7.49 -6.10
CA GLY A 52 2.65 6.56 -7.03
C GLY A 52 4.18 6.64 -7.05
N TYR A 53 4.81 7.19 -6.01
CA TYR A 53 6.27 7.24 -5.90
C TYR A 53 6.81 5.86 -5.51
N HIS A 54 7.06 5.02 -6.50
CA HIS A 54 7.82 3.78 -6.32
C HIS A 54 9.28 3.98 -6.71
N ARG A 55 10.21 3.35 -5.98
CA ARG A 55 11.65 3.40 -6.32
C ARG A 55 11.94 2.74 -7.69
N ASP A 56 11.20 1.68 -7.99
CA ASP A 56 11.34 0.91 -9.22
C ASP A 56 10.52 1.52 -10.38
N PRO A 57 11.14 1.84 -11.54
CA PRO A 57 10.45 2.40 -12.69
C PRO A 57 9.33 1.52 -13.25
N GLN A 58 9.49 0.19 -13.23
CA GLN A 58 8.50 -0.74 -13.79
C GLN A 58 7.22 -0.74 -12.96
N THR A 59 7.35 -0.69 -11.63
CA THR A 59 6.23 -0.57 -10.70
C THR A 59 5.50 0.76 -10.88
N ARG A 60 6.24 1.86 -11.09
CA ARG A 60 5.63 3.17 -11.41
C ARG A 60 4.83 3.14 -12.70
N ALA A 61 5.39 2.58 -13.78
CA ALA A 61 4.69 2.46 -15.05
C ALA A 61 3.41 1.62 -14.90
N THR A 62 3.52 0.50 -14.18
CA THR A 62 2.37 -0.38 -13.90
C THR A 62 1.28 0.36 -13.13
N PHE A 63 1.64 1.11 -12.09
CA PHE A 63 0.70 1.93 -11.30
C PHE A 63 0.02 3.00 -12.16
N MET A 64 0.78 3.73 -12.98
CA MET A 64 0.23 4.77 -13.86
C MET A 64 -0.75 4.19 -14.89
N GLU A 65 -0.45 3.02 -15.46
CA GLU A 65 -1.37 2.32 -16.36
C GLU A 65 -2.64 1.82 -15.67
N ASP A 66 -2.56 1.38 -14.41
CA ASP A 66 -3.74 0.99 -13.63
C ASP A 66 -4.66 2.19 -13.39
N GLU A 67 -4.09 3.34 -13.02
CA GLU A 67 -4.82 4.59 -12.87
C GLU A 67 -5.41 5.06 -14.20
N LEU A 68 -4.65 4.96 -15.30
CA LEU A 68 -5.15 5.30 -16.64
C LEU A 68 -6.33 4.42 -17.06
N ALA A 69 -6.25 3.10 -16.82
CA ALA A 69 -7.34 2.18 -17.08
C ALA A 69 -8.61 2.58 -16.32
N ARG A 70 -8.47 2.90 -15.03
CA ARG A 70 -9.58 3.36 -14.17
C ARG A 70 -10.20 4.64 -14.71
N VAL A 71 -9.39 5.65 -15.01
CA VAL A 71 -9.84 6.96 -15.48
C VAL A 71 -10.53 6.84 -16.84
N PHE A 72 -9.93 6.13 -17.80
CA PHE A 72 -10.50 5.96 -19.13
C PHE A 72 -11.82 5.20 -19.09
N VAL A 73 -11.91 4.07 -18.39
CA VAL A 73 -13.17 3.33 -18.27
C VAL A 73 -14.25 4.19 -17.61
N THR A 74 -13.91 4.93 -16.55
CA THR A 74 -14.89 5.76 -15.83
C THR A 74 -15.38 6.94 -16.69
N ILE A 75 -14.48 7.67 -17.35
CA ILE A 75 -14.84 8.82 -18.19
C ILE A 75 -15.67 8.37 -19.40
N PHE A 76 -15.25 7.30 -20.08
CA PHE A 76 -15.98 6.81 -21.24
C PHE A 76 -17.31 6.15 -20.87
N ASP A 77 -17.45 5.61 -19.66
CA ASP A 77 -18.74 5.14 -19.16
C ASP A 77 -19.73 6.29 -18.99
N VAL A 78 -19.31 7.38 -18.34
CA VAL A 78 -20.13 8.60 -18.18
C VAL A 78 -20.55 9.18 -19.53
N LYS A 79 -19.71 9.04 -20.56
CA LYS A 79 -20.01 9.49 -21.93
C LYS A 79 -20.79 8.47 -22.76
N HIS A 80 -21.16 7.31 -22.20
CA HIS A 80 -21.77 6.19 -22.92
C HIS A 80 -20.93 5.65 -24.10
N LEU A 81 -19.62 5.86 -24.07
CA LEU A 81 -18.65 5.43 -25.09
C LEU A 81 -17.76 4.26 -24.62
N ARG A 82 -18.00 3.69 -23.42
CA ARG A 82 -17.20 2.58 -22.87
C ARG A 82 -17.13 1.38 -23.82
N HIS A 83 -18.23 1.03 -24.48
CA HIS A 83 -18.25 -0.09 -25.43
C HIS A 83 -17.29 0.17 -26.60
N GLN A 84 -17.35 1.36 -27.21
CA GLN A 84 -16.44 1.74 -28.29
C GLN A 84 -14.97 1.75 -27.83
N LEU A 85 -14.70 2.27 -26.64
CA LEU A 85 -13.36 2.26 -26.05
C LEU A 85 -12.81 0.83 -25.92
N LEU A 86 -13.56 -0.06 -25.27
CA LEU A 86 -13.12 -1.44 -25.04
C LEU A 86 -12.95 -2.19 -26.36
N LEU A 87 -13.87 -2.00 -27.32
CA LEU A 87 -13.75 -2.59 -28.65
C LEU A 87 -12.46 -2.13 -29.35
N ASN A 88 -12.17 -0.83 -29.35
CA ASN A 88 -10.96 -0.30 -29.98
C ASN A 88 -9.69 -0.86 -29.31
N MET A 89 -9.66 -0.94 -27.98
CA MET A 89 -8.50 -1.46 -27.25
C MET A 89 -8.30 -2.96 -27.47
N PHE A 90 -9.37 -3.76 -27.48
CA PHE A 90 -9.27 -5.20 -27.73
C PHE A 90 -8.97 -5.53 -29.19
N ALA A 91 -9.54 -4.78 -30.14
CA ALA A 91 -9.16 -4.89 -31.54
C ALA A 91 -7.65 -4.63 -31.70
N LYS A 92 -7.13 -3.59 -31.04
CA LYS A 92 -5.71 -3.29 -31.08
C LYS A 92 -4.84 -4.38 -30.44
N GLU A 93 -5.26 -4.94 -29.31
CA GLU A 93 -4.57 -6.06 -28.67
C GLU A 93 -4.47 -7.27 -29.61
N VAL A 94 -5.55 -7.60 -30.33
CA VAL A 94 -5.58 -8.70 -31.31
C VAL A 94 -4.67 -8.40 -32.49
N GLU A 95 -4.66 -7.18 -33.02
CA GLU A 95 -3.75 -6.77 -34.11
C GLU A 95 -2.27 -6.89 -33.75
N MET A 96 -1.93 -6.68 -32.47
CA MET A 96 -0.54 -6.69 -32.00
C MET A 96 -0.08 -8.07 -31.52
N ALA A 97 -0.98 -9.04 -31.37
CA ALA A 97 -0.65 -10.35 -30.83
C ALA A 97 -0.04 -11.27 -31.90
N ASP A 98 1.13 -11.85 -31.60
CA ASP A 98 1.81 -12.81 -32.50
C ASP A 98 1.03 -14.13 -32.64
N CYS A 99 0.28 -14.52 -31.61
CA CYS A 99 -0.56 -15.70 -31.62
C CYS A 99 -1.76 -15.57 -30.68
N TYR A 100 -2.81 -16.35 -30.96
CA TYR A 100 -4.07 -16.33 -30.21
C TYR A 100 -3.91 -16.59 -28.71
N GLN A 101 -2.90 -17.36 -28.32
CA GLN A 101 -2.65 -17.73 -26.93
C GLN A 101 -2.22 -16.53 -26.08
N MET A 102 -1.69 -15.46 -26.69
CA MET A 102 -1.14 -14.29 -25.97
C MET A 102 -2.16 -13.17 -25.77
N ILE A 103 -3.27 -13.18 -26.51
CA ILE A 103 -4.29 -12.13 -26.46
C ILE A 103 -4.80 -11.97 -25.01
N LEU A 104 -4.68 -10.75 -24.47
CA LEU A 104 -5.14 -10.38 -23.13
C LEU A 104 -4.50 -11.18 -21.98
N ARG A 105 -3.33 -11.79 -22.21
CA ARG A 105 -2.53 -12.42 -21.14
C ARG A 105 -1.44 -11.52 -20.58
N GLY A 106 -1.10 -10.44 -21.29
CA GLY A 106 -0.07 -9.49 -20.87
C GLY A 106 -0.55 -8.53 -19.79
N ASN A 107 0.39 -7.78 -19.20
CA ASN A 107 0.12 -6.72 -18.22
C ASN A 107 -0.10 -5.34 -18.89
N GLY A 108 -0.75 -5.33 -20.05
CA GLY A 108 -1.01 -4.12 -20.82
C GLY A 108 -2.29 -3.40 -20.41
N LEU A 109 -2.45 -2.17 -20.93
CA LEU A 109 -3.64 -1.35 -20.70
C LEU A 109 -4.97 -2.07 -21.03
N PRO A 110 -5.11 -2.85 -22.13
CA PRO A 110 -6.34 -3.61 -22.42
C PRO A 110 -6.71 -4.59 -21.31
N THR A 111 -5.75 -5.39 -20.83
CA THR A 111 -5.98 -6.37 -19.75
C THR A 111 -6.32 -5.68 -18.43
N LYS A 112 -5.71 -4.53 -18.14
CA LYS A 112 -6.02 -3.71 -16.95
C LYS A 112 -7.41 -3.11 -17.02
N MET A 113 -7.81 -2.57 -18.16
CA MET A 113 -9.18 -2.08 -18.39
C MET A 113 -10.21 -3.20 -18.24
N MET A 114 -9.94 -4.37 -18.81
CA MET A 114 -10.79 -5.55 -18.67
C MET A 114 -10.95 -5.95 -17.19
N SER A 115 -9.83 -6.08 -16.48
CA SER A 115 -9.80 -6.45 -15.06
C SER A 115 -10.55 -5.43 -14.20
N PHE A 116 -10.38 -4.13 -14.48
CA PHE A 116 -11.12 -3.08 -13.80
C PHE A 116 -12.63 -3.17 -14.06
N CYS A 117 -13.07 -3.40 -15.30
CA CYS A 117 -14.47 -3.63 -15.62
C CYS A 117 -15.05 -4.84 -14.88
N PHE A 118 -14.34 -5.97 -14.83
CA PHE A 118 -14.79 -7.13 -14.07
C PHE A 118 -14.93 -6.85 -12.59
N LYS A 119 -14.00 -6.09 -12.00
CA LYS A 119 -14.10 -5.69 -10.60
C LYS A 119 -15.27 -4.74 -10.35
N LEU A 120 -15.46 -3.76 -11.23
CA LEU A 120 -16.46 -2.71 -11.07
C LEU A 120 -17.90 -3.25 -11.22
N TYR A 121 -18.14 -4.10 -12.22
CA TYR A 121 -19.49 -4.58 -12.55
C TYR A 121 -19.76 -6.03 -12.14
N GLY A 122 -18.71 -6.84 -11.97
CA GLY A 122 -18.82 -8.27 -11.69
C GLY A 122 -18.76 -8.65 -10.21
N SER A 123 -18.42 -7.74 -9.30
CA SER A 123 -18.23 -8.04 -7.87
C SER A 123 -19.45 -8.71 -7.22
N HIS A 124 -20.64 -8.16 -7.47
CA HIS A 124 -21.89 -8.71 -6.95
C HIS A 124 -22.30 -10.03 -7.62
N TYR A 125 -22.00 -10.18 -8.91
CA TYR A 125 -22.19 -11.45 -9.62
C TYR A 125 -21.31 -12.55 -9.01
N LEU A 126 -20.01 -12.27 -8.81
CA LEU A 126 -19.06 -13.21 -8.22
C LEU A 126 -19.45 -13.61 -6.80
N LEU A 127 -19.86 -12.65 -5.97
CA LEU A 127 -20.34 -12.92 -4.61
C LEU A 127 -21.49 -13.94 -4.62
N ARG A 128 -22.50 -13.70 -5.46
CA ARG A 128 -23.66 -14.60 -5.61
C ARG A 128 -23.31 -15.96 -6.20
N ALA A 129 -22.30 -16.02 -7.07
CA ALA A 129 -21.90 -17.26 -7.72
C ALA A 129 -21.08 -18.16 -6.80
N ILE A 130 -20.21 -17.58 -5.97
CA ILE A 130 -19.28 -18.31 -5.08
C ILE A 130 -19.95 -18.71 -3.76
N GLN A 131 -20.95 -17.96 -3.29
CA GLN A 131 -21.67 -18.26 -2.04
C GLN A 131 -22.77 -19.32 -2.19
N LYS A 132 -22.89 -19.96 -3.36
CA LYS A 132 -23.77 -21.12 -3.60
C LYS A 132 -23.00 -22.41 -3.40
#